data_AF-A0A7X3R2P7-F1
#
_entry.id   AF-A0A7X3R2P7-F1
#
_cell.length_a   1.000
_cell.length_b   1.000
_cell.length_c   1.000
_cell.angle_alpha   90.00
_cell.angle_beta   90.00
_cell.angle_gamma   90.00
#
_symmetry.space_group_name_H-M   'P 1'
#
loop_
_entity.id
_entity.type
_entity.pdbx_description
1 polymer ?
#
loop_
_entity_poly.entity_id
_entity_poly.type
_entity_poly.pdbx_seq_one_letter_code
_entity_poly.pdbx_strand_id
1 'polypeptide(L)'
;MGGAGYRAANYPLASLAASWIVENHGEAVLYDFYDVRRGVSRWRSAFHEAFGMPVDQFYESFEDHRARLAAQRPQVAGRVTGPGGAGQAGVRVEGIPQGEGRAWRMHTDDTGAFSGVALEGTYRLSLFLGDTPCHLGWYGGAEGYTASRPTITVLDIPEDARSDIVITLPQFASEMCRTISGRLVDGEGTPYTEPPWVVAWPVHDQEGYTGKDADAAGAFALDVRAGGIFTLSLHSYHARECVVSPHPSVGTDDSGPRARVSVGEQDVTGVVITVTTGPRRAKQFVDCTVAR
;
A
#
# COMPACT_ATOMS: atom_id res chain seq x y z
N MET A 1 11.02 -12.19 23.27
CA MET A 1 11.42 -12.40 21.86
C MET A 1 10.57 -13.54 21.29
N GLY A 2 9.94 -13.31 20.13
CA GLY A 2 9.40 -14.34 19.21
C GLY A 2 8.14 -15.12 19.60
N GLY A 3 6.93 -14.54 19.47
CA GLY A 3 5.68 -15.28 19.72
C GLY A 3 4.47 -14.97 18.82
N ALA A 4 4.49 -13.86 18.07
CA ALA A 4 3.32 -13.43 17.29
C ALA A 4 3.32 -13.90 15.82
N GLY A 5 4.49 -14.22 15.24
CA GLY A 5 4.60 -14.58 13.82
C GLY A 5 4.23 -16.01 13.46
N TYR A 6 4.36 -16.96 14.40
CA TYR A 6 4.17 -18.39 14.11
C TYR A 6 2.69 -18.81 14.04
N ARG A 7 1.76 -18.04 14.61
CA ARG A 7 0.34 -18.38 14.61
C ARG A 7 -0.36 -17.92 13.33
N ALA A 8 -0.10 -16.70 12.84
CA ALA A 8 -0.81 -16.13 11.70
C ALA A 8 -0.54 -16.83 10.35
N ALA A 9 0.65 -17.39 10.14
CA ALA A 9 1.00 -18.08 8.90
C ALA A 9 0.50 -19.54 8.81
N ASN A 10 0.18 -20.18 9.95
CA ASN A 10 -0.21 -21.59 10.02
C ASN A 10 -1.72 -21.82 9.97
N TYR A 11 -2.55 -20.82 10.28
CA TYR A 11 -4.00 -20.95 10.17
C TYR A 11 -4.48 -21.31 8.75
N PRO A 12 -3.96 -20.70 7.66
CA PRO A 12 -4.38 -21.05 6.31
C PRO A 12 -4.03 -22.49 5.93
N LEU A 13 -2.87 -23.00 6.38
CA LEU A 13 -2.44 -24.37 6.08
C LEU A 13 -3.26 -25.39 6.87
N ALA A 14 -3.50 -25.13 8.15
CA ALA A 14 -4.33 -25.98 8.99
C ALA A 14 -5.79 -26.02 8.52
N SER A 15 -6.35 -24.88 8.10
CA SER A 15 -7.68 -24.82 7.50
C SER A 15 -7.74 -25.58 6.19
N LEU A 16 -6.73 -25.45 5.32
CA LEU A 16 -6.67 -26.19 4.06
C LEU A 16 -6.57 -27.71 4.29
N ALA A 17 -5.75 -28.13 5.27
CA ALA A 17 -5.66 -29.53 5.68
C ALA A 17 -6.99 -30.05 6.23
N ALA A 18 -7.68 -29.27 7.05
CA ALA A 18 -8.99 -29.63 7.57
C ALA A 18 -10.04 -29.75 6.44
N SER A 19 -10.08 -28.81 5.50
CA SER A 19 -10.95 -28.89 4.33
C SER A 19 -10.67 -30.14 3.50
N TRP A 20 -9.40 -30.45 3.23
CA TRP A 20 -9.03 -31.66 2.51
C TRP A 20 -9.51 -32.93 3.23
N ILE A 21 -9.34 -33.00 4.56
CA ILE A 21 -9.81 -34.12 5.37
C ILE A 21 -11.34 -34.24 5.28
N VAL A 22 -12.07 -33.13 5.41
CA VAL A 22 -13.55 -33.11 5.34
C VAL A 22 -14.02 -33.60 3.97
N GLU A 23 -13.39 -33.15 2.88
CA GLU A 23 -13.73 -33.53 1.52
C GLU A 23 -13.48 -35.03 1.24
N ASN A 24 -12.41 -35.61 1.81
CA ASN A 24 -12.01 -36.99 1.49
C ASN A 24 -12.52 -38.03 2.50
N HIS A 25 -12.78 -37.63 3.74
CA HIS A 25 -13.12 -38.53 4.84
C HIS A 25 -14.41 -38.14 5.58
N GLY A 26 -14.99 -36.97 5.29
CA GLY A 26 -16.21 -36.47 5.93
C GLY A 26 -15.96 -35.67 7.20
N GLU A 27 -16.89 -34.78 7.53
CA GLU A 27 -16.75 -33.83 8.65
C GLU A 27 -16.70 -34.51 10.02
N ALA A 28 -17.46 -35.59 10.22
CA ALA A 28 -17.53 -36.33 11.49
C ALA A 28 -16.15 -36.80 11.99
N VAL A 29 -15.25 -37.13 11.07
CA VAL A 29 -13.93 -37.69 11.39
C VAL A 29 -13.01 -36.70 12.09
N LEU A 30 -13.21 -35.39 11.88
CA LEU A 30 -12.46 -34.37 12.62
C LEU A 30 -12.79 -34.41 14.12
N TYR A 31 -14.06 -34.63 14.47
CA TYR A 31 -14.51 -34.74 15.86
C TYR A 31 -14.06 -36.06 16.49
N ASP A 32 -14.19 -37.16 15.76
CA ASP A 32 -13.74 -38.49 16.19
C ASP A 32 -12.23 -38.49 16.52
N PHE A 33 -11.41 -37.80 15.73
CA PHE A 33 -9.98 -37.65 16.03
C PHE A 33 -9.71 -36.97 17.38
N TYR A 34 -10.48 -35.94 17.74
CA TYR A 34 -10.29 -35.27 19.04
C TYR A 34 -10.69 -36.15 20.21
N ASP A 35 -11.71 -36.98 20.05
CA ASP A 35 -12.14 -37.92 21.08
C ASP A 35 -11.17 -39.11 21.22
N VAL A 36 -10.72 -39.69 20.11
CA VAL A 36 -9.70 -40.77 20.10
C VAL A 36 -8.37 -40.28 20.67
N ARG A 37 -7.96 -39.05 20.37
CA ARG A 37 -6.73 -38.43 20.90
C ARG A 37 -6.71 -38.33 22.43
N ARG A 38 -7.87 -38.26 23.09
CA ARG A 38 -7.93 -38.23 24.57
C ARG A 38 -7.60 -39.60 25.20
N GLY A 39 -7.74 -40.68 24.44
CA GLY A 39 -7.52 -42.06 24.91
C GLY A 39 -6.14 -42.65 24.58
N VAL A 40 -5.36 -42.03 23.69
CA VAL A 40 -4.07 -42.58 23.22
C VAL A 40 -2.88 -41.65 23.51
N SER A 41 -1.74 -42.23 23.88
CA SER A 41 -0.53 -41.47 24.22
C SER A 41 0.26 -40.95 23.02
N ARG A 42 -0.04 -41.44 21.80
CA ARG A 42 0.66 -41.07 20.56
C ARG A 42 -0.33 -40.58 19.51
N TRP A 43 -0.21 -39.31 19.15
CA TRP A 43 -1.10 -38.64 18.19
C TRP A 43 -1.14 -39.33 16.82
N ARG A 44 -0.02 -39.91 16.35
CA ARG A 44 0.04 -40.64 15.07
C ARG A 44 -0.85 -41.88 15.06
N SER A 45 -0.94 -42.58 16.18
CA SER A 45 -1.84 -43.73 16.35
C SER A 45 -3.30 -43.28 16.35
N ALA A 46 -3.60 -42.20 17.07
CA ALA A 46 -4.92 -41.57 17.04
C ALA A 46 -5.33 -41.13 15.62
N PHE A 47 -4.38 -40.57 14.87
CA PHE A 47 -4.60 -40.13 13.50
C PHE A 47 -4.93 -41.31 12.58
N HIS A 48 -4.12 -42.37 12.65
CA HIS A 48 -4.37 -43.58 11.87
C HIS A 48 -5.70 -44.24 12.23
N GLU A 49 -6.06 -44.28 13.51
CA GLU A 49 -7.32 -44.85 13.99
C GLU A 49 -8.53 -44.03 13.53
N ALA A 50 -8.46 -42.70 13.59
CA ALA A 50 -9.55 -41.83 13.18
C ALA A 50 -9.71 -41.75 11.65
N PHE A 51 -8.61 -41.51 10.93
CA PHE A 51 -8.65 -41.24 9.48
C PHE A 51 -8.45 -42.49 8.61
N GLY A 52 -8.15 -43.65 9.21
CA GLY A 52 -7.89 -44.89 8.49
C GLY A 52 -6.64 -44.85 7.61
N MET A 53 -5.73 -43.89 7.84
CA MET A 53 -4.53 -43.70 7.03
C MET A 53 -3.30 -43.32 7.88
N PRO A 54 -2.08 -43.77 7.52
CA PRO A 54 -0.86 -43.30 8.14
C PRO A 54 -0.65 -41.80 7.91
N VAL A 55 -0.06 -41.13 8.90
CA VAL A 55 0.26 -39.69 8.84
C VAL A 55 1.14 -39.34 7.65
N ASP A 56 2.11 -40.19 7.29
CA ASP A 56 3.01 -39.90 6.18
C ASP A 56 2.28 -39.95 4.83
N GLN A 57 1.33 -40.88 4.68
CA GLN A 57 0.45 -40.96 3.51
C GLN A 57 -0.50 -39.75 3.42
N PHE A 58 -0.98 -39.26 4.57
CA PHE A 58 -1.74 -38.01 4.62
C PHE A 58 -0.90 -36.84 4.11
N TYR A 59 0.33 -36.68 4.58
CA TYR A 59 1.19 -35.58 4.13
C TYR A 59 1.49 -35.65 2.63
N GLU A 60 1.79 -36.83 2.10
CA GLU A 60 1.99 -37.03 0.65
C GLU A 60 0.74 -36.63 -0.14
N SER A 61 -0.43 -37.16 0.23
CA SER A 61 -1.70 -36.87 -0.45
C SER A 61 -2.12 -35.40 -0.33
N PHE A 62 -1.83 -34.77 0.81
CA PHE A 62 -2.12 -33.37 1.06
C PHE A 62 -1.19 -32.45 0.25
N GLU A 63 0.10 -32.77 0.14
CA GLU A 63 1.02 -32.00 -0.72
C GLU A 63 0.65 -32.14 -2.20
N ASP A 64 0.22 -33.31 -2.65
CA ASP A 64 -0.33 -33.49 -4.01
C ASP A 64 -1.59 -32.64 -4.24
N HIS A 65 -2.51 -32.61 -3.27
CA HIS A 65 -3.68 -31.75 -3.32
C HIS A 65 -3.30 -30.26 -3.34
N ARG A 66 -2.33 -29.84 -2.53
CA ARG A 66 -1.80 -28.47 -2.55
C ARG A 66 -1.18 -28.13 -3.91
N ALA A 67 -0.44 -29.05 -4.51
CA ALA A 67 0.15 -28.87 -5.84
C ALA A 67 -0.94 -28.74 -6.93
N ARG A 68 -1.98 -29.56 -6.89
CA ARG A 68 -3.13 -29.46 -7.81
C ARG A 68 -3.88 -28.14 -7.66
N LEU A 69 -4.20 -27.74 -6.43
CA LEU A 69 -4.84 -26.44 -6.18
C LEU A 69 -3.96 -25.29 -6.64
N ALA A 70 -2.65 -25.35 -6.42
CA ALA A 70 -1.73 -24.33 -6.93
C ALA A 70 -1.71 -24.27 -8.46
N ALA A 71 -1.85 -25.42 -9.14
CA ALA A 71 -1.93 -25.51 -10.60
C ALA A 71 -3.27 -25.02 -11.16
N GLN A 72 -4.35 -25.10 -10.38
CA GLN A 72 -5.70 -24.68 -10.77
C GLN A 72 -6.00 -23.22 -10.44
N ARG A 73 -5.24 -22.58 -9.55
CA ARG A 73 -5.49 -21.18 -9.22
C ARG A 73 -5.09 -20.25 -10.36
N PRO A 74 -5.84 -19.14 -10.56
CA PRO A 74 -5.46 -18.11 -11.51
C PRO A 74 -4.01 -17.67 -11.29
N GLN A 75 -3.23 -17.72 -12.35
CA GLN A 75 -1.85 -17.23 -12.35
C GLN A 75 -1.89 -15.80 -12.87
N VAL A 76 -1.53 -14.86 -12.01
CA VAL A 76 -1.29 -13.49 -12.43
C VAL A 76 0.18 -13.39 -12.77
N ALA A 77 0.47 -13.00 -14.00
CA ALA A 77 1.81 -12.68 -14.44
C ALA A 77 1.81 -11.33 -15.16
N GLY A 78 2.99 -10.76 -15.26
CA GLY A 78 3.16 -9.52 -15.99
C GLY A 78 4.56 -8.97 -15.90
N ARG A 79 4.72 -7.75 -16.40
CA ARG A 79 5.96 -7.00 -16.34
C ARG A 79 5.69 -5.53 -16.07
N VAL A 80 6.54 -4.92 -15.24
CA VAL A 80 6.65 -3.48 -15.10
C VAL A 80 7.88 -3.01 -15.87
N THR A 81 7.70 -2.06 -16.79
CA THR A 81 8.79 -1.53 -17.61
C THR A 81 8.88 -0.01 -17.50
N GLY A 82 10.09 0.53 -17.47
CA GLY A 82 10.35 1.96 -17.65
C GLY A 82 10.34 2.40 -19.12
N PRO A 83 10.73 3.66 -19.39
CA PRO A 83 10.88 4.17 -20.75
C PRO A 83 11.78 3.28 -21.62
N GLY A 84 11.40 3.10 -22.88
CA GLY A 84 12.15 2.24 -23.81
C GLY A 84 12.02 0.74 -23.54
N GLY A 85 11.14 0.31 -22.62
CA GLY A 85 10.83 -1.10 -22.35
C GLY A 85 11.81 -1.80 -21.41
N ALA A 86 12.71 -1.05 -20.75
CA ALA A 86 13.61 -1.61 -19.74
C ALA A 86 12.82 -2.12 -18.53
N GLY A 87 13.15 -3.30 -18.01
CA GLY A 87 12.50 -3.86 -16.82
C GLY A 87 12.73 -3.03 -15.57
N GLN A 88 11.70 -2.84 -14.74
CA GLN A 88 11.81 -2.16 -13.45
C GLN A 88 11.79 -3.19 -12.32
N ALA A 89 12.94 -3.40 -11.68
CA ALA A 89 13.10 -4.33 -10.56
C ALA A 89 12.54 -3.77 -9.23
N GLY A 90 12.16 -4.68 -8.33
CA GLY A 90 11.79 -4.35 -6.94
C GLY A 90 10.44 -3.64 -6.77
N VAL A 91 9.66 -3.49 -7.83
CA VAL A 91 8.32 -2.88 -7.76
C VAL A 91 7.37 -3.83 -7.06
N ARG A 92 6.71 -3.37 -6.00
CA ARG A 92 5.63 -4.12 -5.37
C ARG A 92 4.34 -3.89 -6.15
N VAL A 93 3.79 -4.95 -6.72
CA VAL A 93 2.47 -4.97 -7.37
C VAL A 93 1.49 -5.62 -6.42
N GLU A 94 0.41 -4.92 -6.07
CA GLU A 94 -0.60 -5.41 -5.13
C GLU A 94 -1.99 -5.33 -5.75
N GLY A 95 -2.69 -6.46 -5.79
CA GLY A 95 -4.08 -6.52 -6.21
C GLY A 95 -5.00 -6.32 -5.02
N ILE A 96 -5.75 -5.23 -5.03
CA ILE A 96 -6.74 -4.88 -4.00
C ILE A 96 -8.13 -5.31 -4.49
N PRO A 97 -8.78 -6.29 -3.83
CA PRO A 97 -10.09 -6.78 -4.26
C PRO A 97 -11.14 -5.68 -4.20
N GLN A 98 -12.06 -5.66 -5.16
CA GLN A 98 -13.19 -4.70 -5.21
C GLN A 98 -14.46 -5.21 -4.52
N GLY A 99 -14.43 -6.43 -3.96
CA GLY A 99 -15.53 -7.04 -3.24
C GLY A 99 -15.02 -8.04 -2.21
N GLU A 100 -15.70 -9.18 -2.07
CA GLU A 100 -15.20 -10.30 -1.29
C GLU A 100 -13.94 -10.86 -1.97
N GLY A 101 -12.87 -11.03 -1.21
CA GLY A 101 -11.60 -11.47 -1.75
C GLY A 101 -10.45 -11.15 -0.82
N ARG A 102 -9.25 -11.56 -1.22
CA ARG A 102 -8.03 -11.32 -0.46
C ARG A 102 -7.03 -10.56 -1.31
N ALA A 103 -6.46 -9.51 -0.74
CA ALA A 103 -5.35 -8.81 -1.38
C ALA A 103 -4.16 -9.75 -1.58
N TRP A 104 -3.48 -9.59 -2.71
CA TRP A 104 -2.26 -10.31 -3.05
C TRP A 104 -1.16 -9.31 -3.38
N ARG A 105 0.10 -9.74 -3.23
CA ARG A 105 1.27 -8.87 -3.36
C ARG A 105 2.43 -9.65 -3.95
N MET A 106 3.03 -9.08 -4.99
CA MET A 106 4.16 -9.63 -5.73
C MET A 106 5.24 -8.56 -5.88
N HIS A 107 6.47 -8.98 -6.14
CA HIS A 107 7.56 -8.05 -6.46
C HIS A 107 8.10 -8.40 -7.84
N THR A 108 8.52 -7.39 -8.59
CA THR A 108 9.21 -7.61 -9.86
C THR A 108 10.65 -8.04 -9.64
N ASP A 109 11.11 -8.97 -10.48
CA ASP A 109 12.51 -9.38 -10.58
C ASP A 109 13.36 -8.37 -11.37
N ASP A 110 14.64 -8.70 -11.59
CA ASP A 110 15.59 -7.84 -12.31
C ASP A 110 15.19 -7.57 -13.78
N THR A 111 14.29 -8.37 -14.36
CA THR A 111 13.74 -8.16 -15.70
C THR A 111 12.44 -7.34 -15.70
N GLY A 112 11.99 -6.93 -14.51
CA GLY A 112 10.70 -6.30 -14.28
C GLY A 112 9.53 -7.27 -14.26
N ALA A 113 9.77 -8.59 -14.37
CA ALA A 113 8.70 -9.58 -14.43
C ALA A 113 8.18 -9.89 -13.03
N PHE A 114 6.88 -10.11 -12.90
CA PHE A 114 6.25 -10.62 -11.69
C PHE A 114 5.31 -11.77 -12.04
N SER A 115 5.18 -12.72 -11.12
CA SER A 115 4.20 -13.79 -11.25
C SER A 115 3.80 -14.35 -9.90
N GLY A 116 2.58 -14.84 -9.79
CA GLY A 116 2.12 -15.55 -8.62
C GLY A 116 0.65 -15.89 -8.72
N VAL A 117 0.09 -16.26 -7.58
CA VAL A 117 -1.27 -16.76 -7.48
C VAL A 117 -2.20 -15.66 -6.97
N ALA A 118 -3.29 -15.43 -7.68
CA ALA A 118 -4.43 -14.66 -7.19
C ALA A 118 -5.66 -15.56 -7.06
N LEU A 119 -6.61 -15.16 -6.21
CA LEU A 119 -7.95 -15.73 -6.27
C LEU A 119 -8.69 -15.09 -7.43
N GLU A 120 -9.71 -15.79 -7.94
CA GLU A 120 -10.62 -15.21 -8.90
C GLU A 120 -11.29 -13.93 -8.35
N GLY A 121 -11.71 -13.06 -9.26
CA GLY A 121 -12.47 -11.86 -8.95
C GLY A 121 -11.87 -10.58 -9.52
N THR A 122 -12.39 -9.46 -9.04
CA THR A 122 -12.07 -8.12 -9.55
C THR A 122 -11.13 -7.37 -8.63
N TYR A 123 -10.07 -6.80 -9.21
CA TYR A 123 -8.99 -6.14 -8.48
C TYR A 123 -8.66 -4.77 -9.07
N ARG A 124 -8.22 -3.84 -8.22
CA ARG A 124 -7.38 -2.71 -8.66
C ARG A 124 -5.94 -3.04 -8.35
N LEU A 125 -5.03 -2.76 -9.28
CA LEU A 125 -3.61 -2.97 -9.03
C LEU A 125 -2.97 -1.68 -8.54
N SER A 126 -2.47 -1.68 -7.32
CA SER A 126 -1.57 -0.66 -6.82
C SER A 126 -0.12 -1.04 -7.09
N LEU A 127 0.69 -0.03 -7.37
CA LEU A 127 2.13 -0.15 -7.57
C LEU A 127 2.84 0.66 -6.49
N PHE A 128 3.80 0.04 -5.81
CA PHE A 128 4.75 0.75 -4.96
C PHE A 128 6.13 0.62 -5.61
N LEU A 129 6.60 1.72 -6.18
CA LEU A 129 7.86 1.79 -6.92
C LEU A 129 9.08 1.96 -5.99
N GLY A 130 8.86 2.06 -4.67
CA GLY A 130 9.87 2.20 -3.62
C GLY A 130 9.21 2.40 -2.26
N ASP A 131 9.99 2.82 -1.26
CA ASP A 131 9.54 2.87 0.15
C ASP A 131 8.82 4.17 0.55
N THR A 132 8.74 5.15 -0.35
CA THR A 132 8.14 6.46 -0.08
C THR A 132 6.73 6.58 -0.69
N PRO A 133 5.82 7.38 -0.08
CA PRO A 133 4.46 7.54 -0.60
C PRO A 133 4.36 8.11 -2.02
N CYS A 134 5.35 8.89 -2.48
CA CYS A 134 5.40 9.42 -3.85
C CYS A 134 5.54 8.32 -4.92
N HIS A 135 6.02 7.13 -4.53
CA HIS A 135 6.15 5.96 -5.38
C HIS A 135 4.86 5.12 -5.49
N LEU A 136 3.76 5.53 -4.84
CA LEU A 136 2.48 4.87 -5.02
C LEU A 136 1.89 5.24 -6.38
N GLY A 137 1.31 4.28 -7.12
CA GLY A 137 0.47 4.54 -8.28
C GLY A 137 -0.41 3.34 -8.60
N TRP A 138 -1.02 3.32 -9.78
CA TRP A 138 -2.06 2.35 -10.14
C TRP A 138 -1.91 1.87 -11.58
N TYR A 139 -2.53 0.73 -11.87
CA TYR A 139 -2.69 0.24 -13.24
C TYR A 139 -3.83 0.99 -13.95
N GLY A 140 -3.50 1.63 -15.07
CA GLY A 140 -4.39 2.38 -15.95
C GLY A 140 -4.84 1.60 -17.19
N GLY A 141 -4.66 0.27 -17.23
CA GLY A 141 -5.06 -0.53 -18.38
C GLY A 141 -4.09 -0.38 -19.55
N ALA A 142 -4.61 -0.07 -20.73
CA ALA A 142 -3.80 0.10 -21.94
C ALA A 142 -2.77 1.25 -21.84
N GLU A 143 -3.06 2.26 -21.01
CA GLU A 143 -2.15 3.39 -20.76
C GLU A 143 -1.00 3.02 -19.81
N GLY A 144 -1.00 1.80 -19.23
CA GLY A 144 0.05 1.33 -18.33
C GLY A 144 -0.10 1.89 -16.92
N TYR A 145 0.80 2.77 -16.49
CA TYR A 145 0.78 3.38 -15.17
C TYR A 145 -0.13 4.61 -15.11
N THR A 146 -0.87 4.77 -14.02
CA THR A 146 -1.58 6.01 -13.71
C THR A 146 -1.43 6.46 -12.27
N ALA A 147 -1.33 7.77 -12.14
CA ALA A 147 -1.44 8.53 -10.91
C ALA A 147 -2.91 8.78 -10.50
N SER A 148 -3.81 8.80 -11.49
CA SER A 148 -5.11 9.44 -11.38
C SER A 148 -6.22 8.43 -11.18
N ARG A 149 -6.96 8.61 -10.08
CA ARG A 149 -8.04 7.69 -9.66
C ARG A 149 -9.11 7.44 -10.72
N PRO A 150 -9.61 8.45 -11.48
CA PRO A 150 -10.61 8.23 -12.52
C PRO A 150 -10.15 7.33 -13.67
N THR A 151 -8.84 7.15 -13.83
CA THR A 151 -8.25 6.35 -14.91
C THR A 151 -7.78 4.97 -14.46
N ILE A 152 -7.98 4.62 -13.18
CA ILE A 152 -7.63 3.29 -12.67
C ILE A 152 -8.50 2.26 -13.38
N THR A 153 -7.85 1.25 -13.94
CA THR A 153 -8.52 0.11 -14.55
C THR A 153 -8.74 -0.98 -13.51
N VAL A 154 -9.95 -1.54 -13.52
CA VAL A 154 -10.27 -2.75 -12.75
C VAL A 154 -9.88 -3.96 -13.59
N LEU A 155 -9.03 -4.81 -13.04
CA LEU A 155 -8.63 -6.08 -13.62
C LEU A 155 -9.61 -7.16 -13.17
N ASP A 156 -10.13 -7.91 -14.13
CA ASP A 156 -10.91 -9.14 -13.87
C ASP A 156 -9.99 -10.36 -14.02
N ILE A 157 -9.95 -11.20 -12.99
CA ILE A 157 -9.17 -12.44 -12.96
C ILE A 157 -10.16 -13.59 -12.90
N PRO A 158 -10.46 -14.27 -14.03
CA PRO A 158 -11.31 -15.45 -14.00
C PRO A 158 -10.56 -16.67 -13.43
N GLU A 159 -11.31 -17.68 -13.01
CA GLU A 159 -10.86 -18.90 -12.29
C GLU A 159 -9.66 -19.61 -12.95
N ASP A 160 -9.59 -19.57 -14.27
CA ASP A 160 -8.65 -20.31 -15.11
C ASP A 160 -7.78 -19.39 -16.00
N ALA A 161 -7.75 -18.08 -15.71
CA ALA A 161 -6.90 -17.14 -16.45
C ALA A 161 -5.42 -17.25 -16.11
N ARG A 162 -4.64 -17.06 -17.18
CA ARG A 162 -3.32 -16.43 -17.10
C ARG A 162 -3.45 -14.99 -17.56
N SER A 163 -3.26 -14.04 -16.67
CA SER A 163 -3.12 -12.63 -17.05
C SER A 163 -1.68 -12.38 -17.48
N ASP A 164 -1.48 -11.67 -18.58
CA ASP A 164 -0.18 -11.11 -18.97
C ASP A 164 -0.29 -9.58 -18.96
N ILE A 165 0.02 -9.01 -17.80
CA ILE A 165 -0.20 -7.59 -17.50
C ILE A 165 1.08 -6.83 -17.83
N VAL A 166 1.00 -5.87 -18.74
CA VAL A 166 2.12 -4.97 -19.03
C VAL A 166 1.84 -3.60 -18.44
N ILE A 167 2.73 -3.14 -17.56
CA ILE A 167 2.61 -1.82 -16.92
C ILE A 167 3.83 -0.99 -17.32
N THR A 168 3.62 -0.05 -18.24
CA THR A 168 4.66 0.89 -18.66
C THR A 168 4.64 2.13 -17.77
N LEU A 169 5.77 2.42 -17.14
CA LEU A 169 6.00 3.64 -16.36
C LEU A 169 6.40 4.79 -17.30
N PRO A 170 5.92 6.02 -17.07
CA PRO A 170 6.31 7.19 -17.87
C PRO A 170 7.78 7.59 -17.69
N GLN A 171 8.39 7.20 -16.57
CA GLN A 171 9.80 7.41 -16.21
C GLN A 171 10.25 6.31 -15.24
N PHE A 172 11.55 6.16 -14.99
CA PHE A 172 12.00 5.16 -14.02
C PHE A 172 11.51 5.51 -12.61
N ALA A 173 11.33 4.49 -11.76
CA ALA A 173 10.88 4.67 -10.38
C ALA A 173 11.69 5.74 -9.63
N SER A 174 13.02 5.69 -9.77
CA SER A 174 13.97 6.64 -9.18
C SER A 174 13.79 8.09 -9.65
N GLU A 175 13.11 8.31 -10.77
CA GLU A 175 12.89 9.62 -11.38
C GLU A 175 11.49 10.16 -11.08
N MET A 176 10.62 9.39 -10.42
CA MET A 176 9.23 9.77 -10.18
C MET A 176 9.01 10.79 -9.08
N CYS A 177 9.94 10.87 -8.13
CA CYS A 177 9.81 11.74 -6.97
C CYS A 177 10.62 13.02 -7.11
N ARG A 178 10.09 14.09 -6.52
CA ARG A 178 10.74 15.38 -6.28
C ARG A 178 10.56 15.74 -4.82
N THR A 179 11.43 16.61 -4.34
CA THR A 179 11.36 17.09 -2.95
C THR A 179 10.75 18.48 -2.90
N ILE A 180 9.75 18.68 -2.04
CA ILE A 180 9.36 20.01 -1.55
C ILE A 180 10.11 20.22 -0.24
N SER A 181 10.97 21.23 -0.18
CA SER A 181 11.74 21.57 1.03
C SER A 181 11.57 23.03 1.41
N GLY A 182 11.68 23.27 2.71
CA GLY A 182 11.37 24.57 3.27
C GLY A 182 11.63 24.68 4.75
N ARG A 183 11.12 25.77 5.33
CA ARG A 183 11.20 26.08 6.76
C ARG A 183 9.87 26.55 7.29
N LEU A 184 9.59 26.17 8.52
CA LEU A 184 8.53 26.70 9.35
C LEU A 184 9.08 27.84 10.19
N VAL A 185 8.42 28.98 10.18
CA VAL A 185 8.80 30.14 10.98
C VAL A 185 7.58 30.69 11.71
N ASP A 186 7.75 31.36 12.84
CA ASP A 186 6.67 32.10 13.48
C ASP A 186 6.41 33.45 12.79
N GLY A 187 5.47 34.23 13.34
CA GLY A 187 5.15 35.57 12.82
C GLY A 187 6.30 36.59 12.84
N GLU A 188 7.38 36.31 13.58
CA GLU A 188 8.59 37.14 13.66
C GLU A 188 9.71 36.63 12.72
N GLY A 189 9.48 35.50 12.05
CA GLY A 189 10.47 34.85 11.17
C GLY A 189 11.45 33.95 11.90
N THR A 190 11.26 33.70 13.20
CA THR A 190 12.06 32.76 14.00
C THR A 190 11.63 31.33 13.67
N PRO A 191 12.54 30.34 13.62
CA PRO A 191 12.16 28.95 13.42
C PRO A 191 11.04 28.50 14.36
N TYR A 192 9.97 27.93 13.82
CA TYR A 192 8.90 27.36 14.63
C TYR A 192 9.34 25.96 15.11
N THR A 193 9.62 25.82 16.40
CA THR A 193 10.30 24.65 16.98
C THR A 193 9.36 23.63 17.63
N GLU A 194 8.09 23.95 17.82
CA GLU A 194 7.09 22.91 18.12
C GLU A 194 6.89 22.14 16.81
N PRO A 195 7.07 20.82 16.74
CA PRO A 195 7.07 20.13 15.47
C PRO A 195 5.64 19.88 14.99
N PRO A 196 5.09 20.64 14.01
CA PRO A 196 3.96 20.15 13.27
C PRO A 196 4.47 19.12 12.27
N TRP A 197 3.66 18.09 12.09
CA TRP A 197 3.75 17.20 10.97
C TRP A 197 3.30 17.97 9.71
N VAL A 198 4.25 18.28 8.82
CA VAL A 198 4.00 18.95 7.55
C VAL A 198 3.50 17.91 6.57
N VAL A 199 2.36 18.15 5.93
CA VAL A 199 1.73 17.20 5.01
C VAL A 199 1.52 17.84 3.66
N ALA A 200 1.87 17.13 2.58
CA ALA A 200 1.54 17.50 1.22
C ALA A 200 0.43 16.59 0.68
N TRP A 201 -0.70 17.21 0.32
CA TRP A 201 -1.90 16.57 -0.22
C TRP A 201 -1.99 16.85 -1.73
N PRO A 202 -2.08 15.84 -2.60
CA PRO A 202 -2.29 16.09 -4.02
C PRO A 202 -3.68 16.73 -4.24
N VAL A 203 -3.77 17.73 -5.11
CA VAL A 203 -5.03 18.45 -5.38
C VAL A 203 -5.98 17.62 -6.26
N HIS A 204 -5.44 16.86 -7.21
CA HIS A 204 -6.23 16.09 -8.18
C HIS A 204 -6.33 14.59 -7.85
N ASP A 205 -5.43 14.08 -7.01
CA ASP A 205 -5.37 12.67 -6.62
C ASP A 205 -5.63 12.58 -5.11
N GLN A 206 -6.86 12.27 -4.68
CA GLN A 206 -7.21 12.19 -3.25
C GLN A 206 -6.66 10.92 -2.55
N GLU A 207 -5.72 10.20 -3.16
CA GLU A 207 -5.09 9.01 -2.59
C GLU A 207 -3.57 9.21 -2.52
N GLY A 208 -3.04 9.05 -1.31
CA GLY A 208 -1.64 9.31 -1.00
C GLY A 208 -1.45 10.72 -0.47
N TYR A 209 -0.83 10.82 0.71
CA TYR A 209 -0.20 12.03 1.19
C TYR A 209 1.23 11.66 1.57
N THR A 210 2.12 12.64 1.52
CA THR A 210 3.43 12.52 2.16
C THR A 210 3.45 13.48 3.33
N GLY A 211 4.07 13.07 4.43
CA GLY A 211 4.17 13.93 5.59
C GLY A 211 5.39 13.63 6.41
N LYS A 212 5.98 14.68 6.98
CA LYS A 212 7.17 14.58 7.81
C LYS A 212 7.17 15.67 8.86
N ASP A 213 7.71 15.35 10.03
CA ASP A 213 7.97 16.35 11.05
C ASP A 213 9.04 17.31 10.56
N ALA A 214 8.85 18.60 10.86
CA ALA A 214 9.93 19.56 10.76
C ALA A 214 10.98 19.28 11.84
N ASP A 215 12.25 19.55 11.53
CA ASP A 215 13.34 19.40 12.49
C ASP A 215 13.37 20.55 13.52
N ALA A 216 14.35 20.50 14.44
CA ALA A 216 14.52 21.53 15.48
C ALA A 216 14.85 22.94 14.93
N ALA A 217 15.28 23.05 13.67
CA ALA A 217 15.47 24.31 12.97
C ALA A 217 14.24 24.72 12.14
N GLY A 218 13.12 24.01 12.30
CA GLY A 218 11.90 24.20 11.53
C GLY A 218 12.01 23.73 10.09
N ALA A 219 13.10 23.08 9.67
CA ALA A 219 13.29 22.66 8.30
C ALA A 219 12.49 21.38 8.00
N PHE A 220 11.94 21.29 6.79
CA PHE A 220 11.21 20.12 6.32
C PHE A 220 11.61 19.75 4.89
N ALA A 221 11.44 18.47 4.56
CA ALA A 221 11.61 17.92 3.22
C ALA A 221 10.60 16.80 2.99
N LEU A 222 9.77 16.94 1.96
CA LEU A 222 8.68 16.05 1.60
C LEU A 222 8.89 15.49 0.21
N ASP A 223 8.93 14.16 0.09
CA ASP A 223 9.01 13.51 -1.22
C ASP A 223 7.61 13.39 -1.81
N VAL A 224 7.41 14.07 -2.94
CA VAL A 224 6.15 14.16 -3.69
C VAL A 224 6.37 13.71 -5.12
N ARG A 225 5.28 13.42 -5.85
CA ARG A 225 5.37 13.06 -7.26
C ARG A 225 5.71 14.29 -8.11
N ALA A 226 6.57 14.10 -9.12
CA ALA A 226 6.82 15.10 -10.16
C ALA A 226 5.53 15.42 -10.96
N GLY A 227 5.39 16.66 -11.43
CA GLY A 227 4.27 17.10 -12.28
C GLY A 227 2.93 17.32 -11.55
N GLY A 228 2.91 17.29 -10.23
CA GLY A 228 1.71 17.43 -9.41
C GLY A 228 1.49 18.83 -8.82
N ILE A 229 0.25 19.13 -8.46
CA ILE A 229 -0.10 20.27 -7.60
C ILE A 229 -0.47 19.74 -6.23
N PHE A 230 0.15 20.29 -5.19
CA PHE A 230 -0.02 19.86 -3.81
C PHE A 230 -0.53 21.00 -2.94
N THR A 231 -1.46 20.70 -2.04
CA THR A 231 -1.77 21.58 -0.90
C THR A 231 -0.87 21.19 0.27
N LEU A 232 -0.21 22.17 0.88
CA LEU A 232 0.52 21.96 2.13
C LEU A 232 -0.42 22.20 3.33
N SER A 233 -0.33 21.35 4.34
CA SER A 233 -1.08 21.43 5.60
C SER A 233 -0.14 21.19 6.78
N LEU A 234 -0.47 21.76 7.94
CA LEU A 234 0.22 21.49 9.20
C LEU A 234 -0.69 20.72 10.14
N HIS A 235 -0.21 19.59 10.64
CA HIS A 235 -0.90 18.78 11.63
C HIS A 235 -0.10 18.82 12.92
N SER A 236 -0.71 19.23 14.03
CA SER A 236 -0.06 19.08 15.34
C SER A 236 -0.74 17.95 16.10
N TYR A 237 0.01 17.21 16.90
CA TYR A 237 -0.54 16.15 17.74
C TYR A 237 -1.49 16.67 18.85
N HIS A 238 -1.52 17.98 19.10
CA HIS A 238 -2.26 18.60 20.21
C HIS A 238 -3.33 19.61 19.78
N ALA A 239 -3.33 20.09 18.53
CA ALA A 239 -4.33 21.00 17.99
C ALA A 239 -4.91 20.47 16.68
N ARG A 240 -6.20 20.74 16.46
CA ARG A 240 -6.94 20.37 15.24
C ARG A 240 -6.22 20.91 14.00
N GLU A 241 -6.40 20.18 12.90
CA GLU A 241 -5.84 20.43 11.56
C GLU A 241 -5.72 21.91 11.20
N CYS A 242 -4.52 22.35 10.81
CA CYS A 242 -4.25 23.71 10.35
C CYS A 242 -4.11 23.70 8.82
N VAL A 243 -5.03 24.41 8.16
CA VAL A 243 -5.05 24.54 6.70
C VAL A 243 -4.24 25.78 6.32
N VAL A 244 -3.13 25.58 5.60
CA VAL A 244 -2.22 26.68 5.21
C VAL A 244 -2.93 27.57 4.20
N SER A 245 -2.98 28.89 4.44
CA SER A 245 -3.56 29.87 3.52
C SER A 245 -2.52 30.37 2.50
N PRO A 246 -2.86 30.67 1.23
CA PRO A 246 -1.92 31.29 0.31
C PRO A 246 -1.75 32.78 0.65
N HIS A 247 -0.57 33.31 0.31
CA HIS A 247 -0.32 34.74 0.28
C HIS A 247 -1.29 35.43 -0.72
N PRO A 248 -1.77 36.67 -0.46
CA PRO A 248 -2.79 37.36 -1.28
C PRO A 248 -2.42 37.65 -2.75
N SER A 249 -1.24 37.23 -3.20
CA SER A 249 -0.77 37.36 -4.59
C SER A 249 -1.04 36.12 -5.46
N VAL A 250 -1.69 35.09 -4.92
CA VAL A 250 -2.05 33.85 -5.66
C VAL A 250 -3.57 33.76 -5.73
N GLY A 251 -4.13 33.75 -6.95
CA GLY A 251 -5.58 33.79 -7.21
C GLY A 251 -6.35 32.66 -6.50
N THR A 252 -7.51 33.00 -5.94
CA THR A 252 -8.37 32.13 -5.13
C THR A 252 -9.58 31.63 -5.92
N ASP A 253 -9.88 30.32 -5.84
CA ASP A 253 -11.22 29.76 -6.11
C ASP A 253 -11.97 29.51 -4.79
N ASP A 254 -13.29 29.32 -4.85
CA ASP A 254 -14.28 29.33 -3.75
C ASP A 254 -14.13 28.25 -2.65
N SER A 255 -13.00 27.52 -2.57
CA SER A 255 -12.80 26.42 -1.61
C SER A 255 -12.05 26.79 -0.31
N GLY A 256 -11.82 28.07 -0.07
CA GLY A 256 -11.06 28.59 1.07
C GLY A 256 -9.54 28.58 0.82
N PRO A 257 -8.78 29.41 1.56
CA PRO A 257 -7.37 29.62 1.28
C PRO A 257 -6.56 28.35 1.61
N ARG A 258 -6.11 27.65 0.57
CA ARG A 258 -5.13 26.55 0.63
C ARG A 258 -3.87 26.95 -0.12
N ALA A 259 -2.69 26.88 0.50
CA ALA A 259 -1.44 27.12 -0.18
C ALA A 259 -1.12 25.95 -1.12
N ARG A 260 -1.19 26.23 -2.42
CA ARG A 260 -0.89 25.27 -3.48
C ARG A 260 0.56 25.43 -3.95
N VAL A 261 1.28 24.33 -4.01
CA VAL A 261 2.64 24.23 -4.55
C VAL A 261 2.58 23.38 -5.82
N SER A 262 2.93 23.98 -6.95
CA SER A 262 3.13 23.25 -8.20
C SER A 262 4.56 22.73 -8.27
N VAL A 263 4.69 21.42 -8.53
CA VAL A 263 5.95 20.68 -8.60
C VAL A 263 6.12 20.22 -10.04
N GLY A 264 7.11 20.76 -10.74
CA GLY A 264 7.44 20.37 -12.10
C GLY A 264 8.41 19.19 -12.13
N GLU A 265 9.37 19.24 -13.05
CA GLU A 265 10.46 18.27 -13.17
C GLU A 265 11.63 18.55 -12.24
N GLN A 266 11.54 19.56 -11.38
CA GLN A 266 12.59 19.98 -10.44
C GLN A 266 12.04 20.05 -9.02
N ASP A 267 12.95 19.91 -8.06
CA ASP A 267 12.65 20.09 -6.65
C ASP A 267 12.16 21.52 -6.38
N VAL A 268 11.26 21.65 -5.40
CA VAL A 268 10.78 22.96 -4.94
C VAL A 268 11.46 23.25 -3.61
N THR A 269 12.43 24.15 -3.64
CA THR A 269 13.20 24.54 -2.45
C THR A 269 12.79 25.92 -1.95
N GLY A 270 13.06 26.21 -0.68
CA GLY A 270 12.92 27.56 -0.12
C GLY A 270 11.49 27.93 0.26
N VAL A 271 10.59 26.96 0.37
CA VAL A 271 9.22 27.21 0.85
C VAL A 271 9.28 27.73 2.29
N VAL A 272 8.71 28.90 2.54
CA VAL A 272 8.56 29.42 3.91
C VAL A 272 7.10 29.33 4.30
N ILE A 273 6.82 28.60 5.39
CA ILE A 273 5.49 28.54 6.01
C ILE A 273 5.56 29.34 7.31
N THR A 274 4.93 30.51 7.31
CA THR A 274 4.77 31.29 8.54
C THR A 274 3.66 30.69 9.38
N VAL A 275 3.85 30.55 10.68
CA VAL A 275 2.92 29.95 11.65
C VAL A 275 2.52 31.06 12.61
N THR A 276 1.27 31.53 12.51
CA THR A 276 0.77 32.56 13.42
C THR A 276 -0.27 31.99 14.36
N THR A 277 0.00 32.04 15.67
CA THR A 277 -0.95 31.61 16.70
C THR A 277 -1.82 32.79 17.12
N GLY A 278 -3.10 32.78 16.74
CA GLY A 278 -4.05 33.84 17.09
C GLY A 278 -5.03 33.44 18.20
N PRO A 279 -5.46 34.38 19.07
CA PRO A 279 -6.57 34.15 19.99
C PRO A 279 -7.91 34.28 19.24
N ARG A 280 -8.37 33.23 18.56
CA ARG A 280 -9.77 33.17 18.10
C ARG A 280 -10.58 32.24 19.00
N ARG A 281 -11.78 32.71 19.36
CA ARG A 281 -12.72 32.14 20.33
C ARG A 281 -12.72 30.59 20.35
N ALA A 282 -12.38 30.02 21.50
CA ALA A 282 -12.48 28.61 21.89
C ALA A 282 -11.74 27.56 21.04
N LYS A 283 -11.00 27.93 19.98
CA LYS A 283 -10.14 27.03 19.20
C LYS A 283 -8.92 27.82 18.70
N GLN A 284 -7.70 27.37 19.05
CA GLN A 284 -6.48 27.89 18.45
C GLN A 284 -6.52 27.58 16.95
N PHE A 285 -6.44 28.61 16.12
CA PHE A 285 -6.24 28.48 14.68
C PHE A 285 -4.84 28.99 14.37
N VAL A 286 -4.13 28.25 13.52
CA VAL A 286 -2.85 28.68 12.98
C VAL A 286 -3.12 29.21 11.57
N ASP A 287 -2.99 30.52 11.37
CA ASP A 287 -2.96 31.08 10.02
C ASP A 287 -1.54 30.88 9.47
N CYS A 288 -1.45 30.25 8.30
CA CYS A 288 -0.17 30.05 7.63
C CYS A 288 -0.15 30.71 6.26
N THR A 289 1.00 31.26 5.85
CA THR A 289 1.21 31.83 4.52
C THR A 289 2.44 31.22 3.87
N VAL A 290 2.35 30.95 2.55
CA VAL A 290 3.48 30.49 1.75
C VAL A 290 4.08 31.65 0.96
N ALA A 291 5.34 31.95 1.21
CA ALA A 291 6.17 32.80 0.36
C ALA A 291 7.15 31.92 -0.43
N ARG A 292 7.31 32.22 -1.72
CA ARG A 292 8.41 31.72 -2.57
C ARG A 292 9.43 32.83 -2.73
#